data_AF-A0A0D3J436-F1
#
_entry.id   AF-A0A0D3J436-F1
#
_cell.length_a   1.000
_cell.length_b   1.000
_cell.length_c   1.000
_cell.angle_alpha   90.00
_cell.angle_beta   90.00
_cell.angle_gamma   90.00
#
_symmetry.space_group_name_H-M   'P 1'
#
loop_
_entity.id
_entity.type
_entity.pdbx_description
1 polymer ?
#
loop_
_entity_poly.entity_id
_entity_poly.type
_entity_poly.pdbx_seq_one_letter_code
_entity_poly.pdbx_strand_id
1 'polypeptide(L)'
;MPDPRLPLILALLYPSTSALDALLAEGNPHDAQPAAGCCPAQALPPSTLLLEAAALSRQADTFVRVRTRKHGGASVPVFTFRQPARLSKRELPFDLALVSEIDPSGITEVPAPAAEAADSWFTDYAWSHFVVCTGEGTGAPKHLGWRFSRKASAGAAGPASFVALIVRAEQNEAADKGAVRAAAPLAAAAAVSDDVEERDGGEASPPPLPVGVEAPAWLVQMLVALTARATTPPIAS
;
A
#
# COMPACT_ATOMS: atom_id res chain seq x y z
N MET A 1 50.71 -38.19 -35.80
CA MET A 1 49.93 -36.95 -35.97
C MET A 1 48.80 -36.99 -34.96
N PRO A 2 48.79 -36.10 -33.95
CA PRO A 2 47.79 -36.12 -32.88
C PRO A 2 46.50 -35.45 -33.34
N ASP A 3 45.38 -36.11 -33.05
CA ASP A 3 44.02 -35.66 -33.33
C ASP A 3 43.55 -34.72 -32.20
N PRO A 4 43.32 -33.42 -32.45
CA PRO A 4 42.93 -32.48 -31.41
C PRO A 4 41.43 -32.63 -31.13
N ARG A 5 41.13 -33.46 -30.13
CA ARG A 5 39.80 -33.63 -29.54
C ARG A 5 39.18 -32.27 -29.20
N LEU A 6 38.13 -31.89 -29.93
CA LEU A 6 37.26 -30.77 -29.58
C LEU A 6 36.63 -31.03 -28.20
N PRO A 7 36.80 -30.13 -27.20
CA PRO A 7 35.94 -30.16 -26.04
C PRO A 7 34.58 -29.59 -26.47
N LEU A 8 33.57 -30.45 -26.51
CA LEU A 8 32.17 -30.06 -26.54
C LEU A 8 31.84 -29.35 -25.22
N ILE A 9 32.08 -28.05 -25.15
CA ILE A 9 31.65 -27.21 -24.03
C ILE A 9 30.12 -27.06 -24.17
N LEU A 10 29.40 -27.98 -23.53
CA LEU A 10 27.98 -27.86 -23.30
C LEU A 10 27.78 -26.72 -22.29
N ALA A 11 27.73 -25.48 -22.78
CA ALA A 11 27.31 -24.34 -21.99
C ALA A 11 25.85 -24.61 -21.59
N LEU A 12 25.66 -25.13 -20.38
CA LEU A 12 24.38 -25.17 -19.71
C LEU A 12 23.88 -23.73 -19.63
N LEU A 13 23.04 -23.35 -20.60
CA LEU A 13 22.16 -22.19 -20.52
C LEU A 13 21.19 -22.48 -19.37
N TYR A 14 21.67 -22.36 -18.13
CA TYR A 14 20.78 -22.15 -17.02
C TYR A 14 20.03 -20.86 -17.36
N PRO A 15 18.69 -20.89 -17.53
CA PRO A 15 17.96 -19.66 -17.52
C PRO A 15 18.33 -19.02 -16.18
N SER A 16 19.03 -17.90 -16.22
CA SER A 16 19.11 -17.03 -15.06
C SER A 16 17.66 -16.73 -14.74
N THR A 17 17.13 -17.43 -13.74
CA THR A 17 15.92 -17.01 -13.06
C THR A 17 16.34 -15.74 -12.34
N SER A 18 16.48 -14.64 -13.09
CA SER A 18 16.26 -13.32 -12.54
C SER A 18 14.94 -13.49 -11.80
N ALA A 19 15.00 -13.48 -10.47
CA ALA A 19 13.80 -13.43 -9.65
C ALA A 19 12.92 -12.38 -10.32
N LEU A 20 11.76 -12.81 -10.83
CA LEU A 20 10.86 -11.90 -11.52
C LEU A 20 10.67 -10.73 -10.57
N ASP A 21 11.14 -9.56 -11.00
CA ASP A 21 11.08 -8.32 -10.23
C ASP A 21 9.59 -7.95 -10.17
N ALA A 22 8.89 -8.62 -9.26
CA ALA A 22 7.45 -8.64 -9.19
C ALA A 22 7.05 -7.43 -8.35
N LEU A 23 6.41 -6.46 -8.99
CA LEU A 23 5.81 -5.35 -8.29
C LEU A 23 4.56 -5.91 -7.61
N LEU A 24 4.58 -5.95 -6.28
CA LEU A 24 3.48 -6.49 -5.49
C LEU A 24 2.81 -5.35 -4.73
N ALA A 25 1.47 -5.41 -4.65
CA ALA A 25 0.74 -4.55 -3.73
C ALA A 25 0.95 -5.08 -2.30
N GLU A 26 1.64 -4.30 -1.48
CA GLU A 26 2.10 -4.76 -0.17
C GLU A 26 1.19 -4.34 0.98
N GLY A 27 0.19 -3.53 0.69
CA GLY A 27 -0.70 -2.97 1.70
C GLY A 27 -0.12 -1.73 2.38
N ASN A 28 -0.96 -1.12 3.21
CA ASN A 28 -0.60 0.09 3.95
C ASN A 28 0.60 -0.16 4.88
N PRO A 29 1.75 0.50 4.65
CA PRO A 29 2.95 0.30 5.48
C PRO A 29 2.79 0.86 6.89
N HIS A 30 1.70 1.60 7.15
CA HIS A 30 1.39 2.21 8.45
C HIS A 30 0.42 1.36 9.28
N ASP A 31 0.05 0.17 8.81
CA ASP A 31 -0.73 -0.79 9.60
C ASP A 31 0.16 -1.46 10.67
N ALA A 32 -0.38 -1.65 11.88
CA ALA A 32 0.37 -2.17 13.02
C ALA A 32 0.82 -3.65 12.87
N GLN A 33 0.22 -4.38 11.95
CA GLN A 33 0.55 -5.78 11.67
C GLN A 33 0.61 -6.02 10.16
N PRO A 34 1.69 -6.60 9.62
CA PRO A 34 1.70 -7.07 8.25
C PRO A 34 0.69 -8.22 8.14
N ALA A 35 -0.45 -7.97 7.50
CA ALA A 35 -1.43 -9.02 7.26
C ALA A 35 -0.81 -10.11 6.36
N ALA A 36 -0.72 -11.33 6.91
CA ALA A 36 -0.29 -12.51 6.19
C ALA A 36 -1.44 -13.03 5.32
N GLY A 37 -1.20 -13.16 4.03
CA GLY A 37 -2.19 -13.63 3.06
C GLY A 37 -1.92 -13.05 1.68
N CYS A 38 -2.13 -13.86 0.65
CA CYS A 38 -2.07 -13.45 -0.75
C CYS A 38 -3.51 -13.35 -1.27
N CYS A 39 -3.95 -12.17 -1.73
CA CYS A 39 -5.11 -12.11 -2.62
C CYS A 39 -4.66 -11.92 -4.07
N PRO A 40 -5.44 -12.43 -5.05
CA PRO A 40 -5.17 -12.26 -6.47
C PRO A 40 -4.87 -10.81 -6.87
N ALA A 41 -5.54 -9.84 -6.24
CA ALA A 41 -5.34 -8.41 -6.48
C ALA A 41 -3.96 -7.85 -6.11
N GLN A 42 -3.12 -8.59 -5.36
CA GLN A 42 -1.76 -8.16 -5.05
C GLN A 42 -0.77 -8.41 -6.19
N ALA A 43 -1.08 -9.37 -7.06
CA ALA A 43 -0.32 -9.57 -8.28
C ALA A 43 -0.68 -8.47 -9.27
N LEU A 44 0.35 -7.81 -9.83
CA LEU A 44 0.19 -6.75 -10.80
C LEU A 44 0.66 -7.24 -12.17
N PRO A 45 -0.20 -7.83 -13.03
CA PRO A 45 0.24 -8.17 -14.38
C PRO A 45 0.73 -6.91 -15.11
N PRO A 46 1.82 -6.97 -15.90
CA PRO A 46 2.28 -5.81 -16.66
C PRO A 46 1.21 -5.20 -17.59
N SER A 47 0.26 -6.01 -18.04
CA SER A 47 -0.86 -5.60 -18.89
C SER A 47 -1.89 -4.70 -18.20
N THR A 48 -1.93 -4.66 -16.86
CA THR A 48 -2.87 -3.81 -16.12
C THR A 48 -2.29 -2.43 -15.80
N LEU A 49 -1.00 -2.18 -16.07
CA LEU A 49 -0.36 -0.90 -15.78
C LEU A 49 -0.97 0.23 -16.60
N LEU A 50 -1.25 1.35 -15.92
CA LEU A 50 -1.83 2.52 -16.57
C LEU A 50 -0.75 3.28 -17.36
N LEU A 51 -0.71 3.07 -18.68
CA LEU A 51 0.29 3.67 -19.56
C LEU A 51 0.25 5.21 -19.58
N GLU A 52 -0.93 5.81 -19.41
CA GLU A 52 -1.15 7.26 -19.44
C GLU A 52 -0.96 7.93 -18.07
N ALA A 53 -0.46 7.21 -17.07
CA ALA A 53 -0.34 7.69 -15.70
C ALA A 53 0.41 9.03 -15.57
N ALA A 54 1.40 9.29 -16.43
CA ALA A 54 2.19 10.53 -16.40
C ALA A 54 1.40 11.77 -16.82
N ALA A 55 0.32 11.61 -17.59
CA ALA A 55 -0.53 12.70 -18.06
C ALA A 55 -1.58 13.15 -17.03
N LEU A 56 -1.75 12.41 -15.93
CA LEU A 56 -2.75 12.74 -14.92
C LEU A 56 -2.33 13.98 -14.13
N SER A 57 -3.28 14.91 -13.97
CA SER A 57 -3.16 16.08 -13.12
C SER A 57 -2.98 15.66 -11.66
N ARG A 58 -1.93 16.17 -11.01
CA ARG A 58 -1.56 15.80 -9.64
C ARG A 58 -1.68 16.99 -8.72
N GLN A 59 -2.04 16.71 -7.47
CA GLN A 59 -2.10 17.72 -6.45
C GLN A 59 -0.68 18.13 -6.00
N ALA A 60 -0.32 19.39 -6.27
CA ALA A 60 1.05 19.89 -6.15
C ALA A 60 1.63 19.82 -4.72
N ASP A 61 0.84 20.07 -3.68
CA ASP A 61 1.30 20.04 -2.29
C ASP A 61 1.48 18.62 -1.73
N THR A 62 1.00 17.60 -2.42
CA THR A 62 1.08 16.19 -1.97
C THR A 62 2.05 15.35 -2.79
N PHE A 63 2.28 15.73 -4.05
CA PHE A 63 3.16 15.00 -4.93
C PHE A 63 4.63 15.23 -4.56
N VAL A 64 5.38 14.13 -4.39
CA VAL A 64 6.80 14.18 -4.01
C VAL A 64 7.69 13.92 -5.22
N ARG A 65 7.53 12.77 -5.89
CA ARG A 65 8.37 12.36 -7.03
C ARG A 65 7.77 11.20 -7.83
N VAL A 66 8.33 10.93 -9.00
CA VAL A 66 8.13 9.67 -9.75
C VAL A 66 9.46 8.92 -9.85
N ARG A 67 9.44 7.61 -9.63
CA ARG A 67 10.55 6.69 -9.87
C ARG A 67 10.14 5.67 -10.93
N THR A 68 11.11 5.09 -11.64
CA THR A 68 10.83 3.99 -12.58
C THR A 68 11.33 2.68 -11.97
N ARG A 69 10.48 1.65 -11.95
CA ARG A 69 10.85 0.29 -11.54
C ARG A 69 10.74 -0.67 -12.70
N LYS A 70 11.48 -1.78 -12.65
CA LYS A 70 11.31 -2.87 -13.61
C LYS A 70 10.26 -3.84 -13.07
N HIS A 71 9.34 -4.25 -13.93
CA HIS A 71 8.35 -5.26 -13.62
C HIS A 71 8.06 -6.11 -14.85
N GLY A 72 8.40 -7.40 -14.79
CA GLY A 72 8.29 -8.27 -15.96
C GLY A 72 9.03 -7.73 -17.20
N GLY A 73 10.16 -7.04 -17.00
CA GLY A 73 10.94 -6.37 -18.05
C GLY A 73 10.42 -4.97 -18.45
N ALA A 74 9.15 -4.66 -18.17
CA ALA A 74 8.57 -3.35 -18.44
C ALA A 74 9.04 -2.30 -17.42
N SER A 75 9.15 -1.05 -17.87
CA SER A 75 9.42 0.09 -16.99
C SER A 75 8.11 0.65 -16.46
N VAL A 76 7.94 0.67 -15.14
CA VAL A 76 6.71 1.07 -14.45
C VAL A 76 6.94 2.35 -13.66
N PRO A 77 6.14 3.41 -13.87
CA PRO A 77 6.21 4.59 -13.03
C PRO A 77 5.61 4.28 -11.64
N VAL A 78 6.39 4.55 -10.59
CA VAL A 78 5.97 4.52 -9.20
C VAL A 78 5.94 5.96 -8.68
N PHE A 79 4.77 6.41 -8.26
CA PHE A 79 4.53 7.76 -7.79
C PHE A 79 4.63 7.81 -6.27
N THR A 80 5.47 8.70 -5.75
CA THR A 80 5.54 8.98 -4.32
C THR A 80 4.64 10.18 -4.00
N PHE A 81 3.66 9.97 -3.12
CA PHE A 81 2.82 11.02 -2.56
C PHE A 81 2.94 11.06 -1.03
N ARG A 82 2.61 12.19 -0.43
CA ARG A 82 2.27 12.29 0.99
C ARG A 82 0.78 12.50 1.16
N GLN A 83 0.20 11.97 2.23
CA GLN A 83 -1.18 12.26 2.58
C GLN A 83 -1.33 13.77 2.84
N PRO A 84 -2.40 14.40 2.36
CA PRO A 84 -2.69 15.78 2.72
C PRO A 84 -2.69 16.05 4.23
N ALA A 85 -2.03 17.13 4.67
CA ALA A 85 -2.06 17.56 6.07
C ALA A 85 -3.48 17.78 6.62
N ARG A 86 -4.41 18.16 5.74
CA ARG A 86 -5.84 18.36 6.06
C ARG A 86 -6.62 17.07 6.30
N LEU A 87 -6.14 15.92 5.81
CA LEU A 87 -6.71 14.60 6.12
C LEU A 87 -5.96 13.91 7.26
N SER A 88 -4.67 14.18 7.41
CA SER A 88 -3.83 13.64 8.49
C SER A 88 -2.64 14.54 8.74
N LYS A 89 -2.48 15.02 9.97
CA LYS A 89 -1.32 15.84 10.39
C LYS A 89 0.02 15.11 10.22
N ARG A 90 0.01 13.79 10.07
CA ARG A 90 1.20 12.96 9.92
C ARG A 90 1.76 12.96 8.48
N GLU A 91 0.98 13.43 7.51
CA GLU A 91 1.37 13.50 6.10
C GLU A 91 2.02 12.20 5.57
N LEU A 92 1.38 11.06 5.87
CA LEU A 92 1.95 9.73 5.65
C LEU A 92 2.38 9.53 4.18
N PRO A 93 3.61 9.07 3.92
CA PRO A 93 4.08 8.83 2.56
C PRO A 93 3.56 7.50 2.02
N PHE A 94 3.30 7.47 0.70
CA PHE A 94 2.89 6.29 -0.05
C PHE A 94 3.58 6.25 -1.41
N ASP A 95 4.09 5.07 -1.78
CA ASP A 95 4.57 4.76 -3.12
C ASP A 95 3.48 3.97 -3.86
N LEU A 96 3.07 4.49 -5.01
CA LEU A 96 1.89 4.02 -5.74
C LEU A 96 2.24 3.57 -7.15
N ALA A 97 1.75 2.39 -7.53
CA ALA A 97 1.66 1.97 -8.93
C ALA A 97 0.22 2.17 -9.42
N LEU A 98 0.06 2.74 -10.60
CA LEU A 98 -1.26 2.97 -11.19
C LEU A 98 -1.61 1.85 -12.16
N VAL A 99 -2.79 1.27 -11.99
CA VAL A 99 -3.33 0.22 -12.86
C VAL A 99 -4.72 0.58 -13.33
N SER A 100 -5.10 0.14 -14.53
CA SER A 100 -6.45 0.33 -15.06
C SER A 100 -7.47 -0.45 -14.24
N GLU A 101 -7.18 -1.71 -13.96
CA GLU A 101 -8.09 -2.67 -13.32
C GLU A 101 -7.32 -3.69 -12.47
N ILE A 102 -8.04 -4.36 -11.57
CA ILE A 102 -7.56 -5.45 -10.72
C ILE A 102 -8.59 -6.57 -10.72
N ASP A 103 -8.18 -7.78 -10.35
CA ASP A 103 -9.12 -8.86 -10.02
C ASP A 103 -9.98 -8.44 -8.81
N PRO A 104 -11.31 -8.33 -8.94
CA PRO A 104 -12.18 -7.93 -7.83
C PRO A 104 -12.39 -9.04 -6.79
N SER A 105 -11.89 -10.26 -7.03
CA SER A 105 -12.06 -11.39 -6.13
C SER A 105 -11.43 -11.12 -4.76
N GLY A 106 -12.26 -11.16 -3.72
CA GLY A 106 -11.83 -10.90 -2.33
C GLY A 106 -11.53 -9.43 -2.02
N ILE A 107 -12.03 -8.49 -2.84
CA ILE A 107 -11.79 -7.05 -2.70
C ILE A 107 -13.08 -6.32 -2.28
N THR A 108 -13.02 -5.54 -1.19
CA THR A 108 -14.17 -4.75 -0.67
C THR A 108 -13.97 -3.23 -0.72
N GLU A 109 -14.93 -2.52 -1.34
CA GLU A 109 -14.94 -1.05 -1.56
C GLU A 109 -15.64 -0.37 -0.40
N VAL A 110 -14.95 0.60 0.16
CA VAL A 110 -15.46 1.50 1.16
C VAL A 110 -15.44 2.92 0.58
N PRO A 111 -16.59 3.48 0.21
CA PRO A 111 -16.64 4.84 -0.32
C PRO A 111 -16.12 5.82 0.73
N ALA A 112 -15.29 6.77 0.32
CA ALA A 112 -14.87 7.86 1.18
C ALA A 112 -15.99 8.91 1.27
N PRO A 113 -16.09 9.66 2.39
CA PRO A 113 -16.98 10.81 2.47
C PRO A 113 -16.70 11.78 1.32
N ALA A 114 -17.75 12.36 0.71
CA ALA A 114 -17.59 13.20 -0.49
C ALA A 114 -16.61 14.38 -0.29
N ALA A 115 -16.57 14.96 0.91
CA ALA A 115 -15.64 16.03 1.25
C ALA A 115 -14.17 15.57 1.27
N GLU A 116 -13.91 14.35 1.76
CA GLU A 116 -12.57 13.75 1.77
C GLU A 116 -12.19 13.24 0.38
N ALA A 117 -13.13 12.62 -0.35
CA ALA A 117 -12.93 12.12 -1.70
C ALA A 117 -12.59 13.24 -2.69
N ALA A 118 -13.12 14.45 -2.48
CA ALA A 118 -12.78 15.63 -3.27
C ALA A 118 -11.29 15.99 -3.15
N ASP A 119 -10.68 15.61 -2.03
CA ASP A 119 -9.33 15.92 -1.65
C ASP A 119 -8.32 14.88 -2.13
N SER A 120 -8.11 14.87 -3.44
CA SER A 120 -7.46 13.78 -4.16
C SER A 120 -6.04 14.12 -4.60
N TRP A 121 -5.14 13.14 -4.50
CA TRP A 121 -3.82 13.19 -5.14
C TRP A 121 -3.87 13.44 -6.65
N PHE A 122 -4.97 13.03 -7.30
CA PHE A 122 -5.25 13.26 -8.70
C PHE A 122 -6.44 14.21 -8.83
N THR A 123 -6.20 15.47 -9.19
CA THR A 123 -7.15 16.57 -8.98
C THR A 123 -8.48 16.39 -9.70
N ASP A 124 -8.44 15.70 -10.85
CA ASP A 124 -9.59 15.42 -11.72
C ASP A 124 -10.41 14.19 -11.27
N TYR A 125 -10.00 13.52 -10.20
CA TYR A 125 -10.59 12.27 -9.72
C TYR A 125 -11.02 12.42 -8.26
N ALA A 126 -12.13 11.77 -7.92
CA ALA A 126 -12.51 11.49 -6.55
C ALA A 126 -12.02 10.09 -6.19
N TRP A 127 -11.66 9.85 -4.93
CA TRP A 127 -11.14 8.57 -4.49
C TRP A 127 -12.08 7.86 -3.53
N SER A 128 -12.03 6.53 -3.52
CA SER A 128 -12.65 5.65 -2.54
C SER A 128 -11.57 4.78 -1.90
N HIS A 129 -11.79 4.40 -0.64
CA HIS A 129 -10.97 3.38 -0.02
C HIS A 129 -11.35 2.06 -0.61
N PHE A 130 -10.57 1.59 -1.56
CA PHE A 130 -10.88 0.35 -2.20
C PHE A 130 -9.61 -0.27 -2.65
N VAL A 131 -9.08 -1.13 -1.79
CA VAL A 131 -8.72 -2.51 -2.10
C VAL A 131 -8.48 -3.20 -0.74
N VAL A 132 -9.53 -3.67 -0.06
CA VAL A 132 -9.35 -4.46 1.17
C VAL A 132 -9.38 -5.94 0.83
N CYS A 133 -8.24 -6.59 1.00
CA CYS A 133 -8.07 -8.02 0.82
C CYS A 133 -8.72 -8.78 1.98
N THR A 134 -9.86 -9.42 1.75
CA THR A 134 -10.50 -10.35 2.69
C THR A 134 -10.36 -11.74 2.09
N GLY A 135 -9.18 -12.34 2.20
CA GLY A 135 -8.95 -13.69 1.69
C GLY A 135 -9.85 -14.73 2.40
N GLU A 136 -10.00 -15.91 1.78
CA GLU A 136 -10.56 -17.10 2.44
C GLU A 136 -9.60 -17.56 3.54
N GLY A 137 -9.66 -16.92 4.71
CA GLY A 137 -8.78 -17.18 5.84
C GLY A 137 -8.92 -16.08 6.90
N THR A 138 -8.60 -16.40 8.14
CA THR A 138 -8.76 -15.55 9.34
C THR A 138 -7.86 -14.30 9.38
N GLY A 139 -7.36 -13.84 8.23
CA GLY A 139 -6.46 -12.70 8.14
C GLY A 139 -7.19 -11.38 8.37
N ALA A 140 -6.50 -10.44 9.04
CA ALA A 140 -7.00 -9.08 9.15
C ALA A 140 -7.13 -8.43 7.76
N PRO A 141 -8.17 -7.61 7.53
CA PRO A 141 -8.34 -6.89 6.28
C PRO A 141 -7.10 -6.03 5.98
N LYS A 142 -6.64 -6.07 4.73
CA LYS A 142 -5.43 -5.38 4.29
C LYS A 142 -5.75 -4.30 3.25
N HIS A 143 -5.46 -3.04 3.56
CA HIS A 143 -5.68 -1.92 2.64
C HIS A 143 -4.57 -1.86 1.59
N LEU A 144 -4.85 -2.26 0.35
CA LEU A 144 -3.89 -2.28 -0.75
C LEU A 144 -3.84 -0.99 -1.56
N GLY A 145 -4.80 -0.07 -1.40
CA GLY A 145 -4.80 1.19 -2.12
C GLY A 145 -6.18 1.82 -2.31
N TRP A 146 -6.29 2.64 -3.35
CA TRP A 146 -7.47 3.45 -3.62
C TRP A 146 -7.94 3.27 -5.05
N ARG A 147 -9.26 3.33 -5.25
CA ARG A 147 -9.85 3.52 -6.58
C ARG A 147 -10.13 5.00 -6.81
N PHE A 148 -9.79 5.46 -8.00
CA PHE A 148 -10.01 6.82 -8.45
C PHE A 148 -11.05 6.81 -9.56
N SER A 149 -12.10 7.60 -9.39
CA SER A 149 -13.18 7.78 -10.35
C SER A 149 -13.21 9.23 -10.81
N ARG A 150 -13.28 9.46 -12.11
CA ARG A 150 -13.26 10.81 -12.65
C ARG A 150 -14.43 11.63 -12.11
N LYS A 151 -14.15 12.88 -11.68
CA LYS A 151 -15.18 13.83 -11.27
C LYS A 151 -16.00 14.25 -12.49
N ALA A 152 -17.31 14.42 -12.31
CA ALA A 152 -18.19 14.90 -13.39
C ALA A 152 -17.80 16.28 -13.93
N SER A 153 -17.13 17.11 -13.12
CA SER A 153 -16.62 18.43 -13.50
C SER A 153 -15.29 18.41 -14.23
N ALA A 154 -14.60 17.27 -14.32
CA ALA A 154 -13.32 17.16 -14.98
C ALA A 154 -13.48 17.02 -16.50
N GLY A 155 -12.44 17.42 -17.25
CA GLY A 155 -12.40 17.25 -18.70
C GLY A 155 -12.39 15.77 -19.12
N ALA A 156 -12.54 15.51 -20.42
CA ALA A 156 -12.57 14.15 -20.95
C ALA A 156 -11.20 13.43 -20.99
N ALA A 157 -10.12 14.06 -20.51
CA ALA A 157 -8.76 13.53 -20.59
C ALA A 157 -8.48 12.41 -19.56
N GLY A 158 -7.87 11.31 -20.03
CA GLY A 158 -7.45 10.14 -19.23
C GLY A 158 -8.48 8.99 -19.22
N PRO A 159 -8.41 8.07 -18.24
CA PRO A 159 -9.41 7.00 -18.03
C PRO A 159 -10.62 7.44 -17.19
N ALA A 160 -11.76 6.75 -17.33
CA ALA A 160 -12.94 7.01 -16.49
C ALA A 160 -12.69 6.66 -15.01
N SER A 161 -11.92 5.60 -14.76
CA SER A 161 -11.45 5.18 -13.44
C SER A 161 -10.12 4.45 -13.53
N PHE A 162 -9.40 4.37 -12.43
CA PHE A 162 -8.19 3.56 -12.27
C PHE A 162 -7.98 3.19 -10.79
N VAL A 163 -7.00 2.34 -10.49
CA VAL A 163 -6.62 1.97 -9.13
C VAL A 163 -5.17 2.39 -8.87
N ALA A 164 -4.91 2.99 -7.71
CA ALA A 164 -3.55 3.24 -7.22
C ALA A 164 -3.24 2.27 -6.09
N LEU A 165 -2.30 1.35 -6.35
CA LEU A 165 -1.91 0.32 -5.40
C LEU A 165 -0.64 0.69 -4.66
N ILE A 166 -0.64 0.46 -3.35
CA ILE A 166 0.49 0.68 -2.46
C ILE A 166 1.53 -0.38 -2.73
N VAL A 167 2.68 0.04 -3.24
CA VAL A 167 3.83 -0.82 -3.54
C VAL A 167 4.95 -0.50 -2.58
N ARG A 168 5.76 -1.52 -2.22
CA ARG A 168 6.94 -1.27 -1.39
C ARG A 168 7.92 -0.38 -2.13
N ALA A 169 8.24 0.74 -1.50
CA ALA A 169 9.52 1.39 -1.69
C ALA A 169 10.55 0.36 -1.25
N GLU A 170 11.34 -0.21 -2.18
CA GLU A 170 12.54 -0.90 -1.73
C GLU A 170 13.24 0.05 -0.77
N GLN A 171 13.36 -0.39 0.49
CA GLN A 171 14.02 0.37 1.53
C GLN A 171 15.32 0.85 0.91
N ASN A 172 15.55 2.15 0.99
CA ASN A 172 16.82 2.74 0.64
C ASN A 172 17.93 1.96 1.37
N GLU A 173 18.57 1.00 0.71
CA GLU A 173 19.75 0.31 1.27
C GLU A 173 20.91 1.30 1.51
N ALA A 174 20.81 2.54 1.02
CA ALA A 174 21.88 3.54 1.13
C ALA A 174 21.53 4.86 1.87
N ALA A 175 20.26 5.22 2.08
CA ALA A 175 19.92 6.59 2.53
C ALA A 175 19.67 6.75 4.04
N ASP A 176 19.28 5.69 4.76
CA ASP A 176 18.97 5.79 6.20
C ASP A 176 20.20 5.67 7.13
N LYS A 177 21.39 5.37 6.59
CA LYS A 177 22.63 5.40 7.39
C LYS A 177 23.19 6.82 7.61
N GLY A 178 22.59 7.86 7.02
CA GLY A 178 23.09 9.24 7.10
C GLY A 178 22.26 10.21 7.93
N ALA A 179 20.97 9.94 8.18
CA ALA A 179 20.04 10.95 8.69
C ALA A 179 19.84 10.96 10.23
N VAL A 180 20.32 9.95 10.97
CA VAL A 180 20.10 9.86 12.43
C VAL A 180 21.22 10.52 13.26
N ARG A 181 22.21 11.19 12.64
CA ARG A 181 23.33 11.82 13.38
C ARG A 181 23.26 13.33 13.56
N ALA A 182 22.11 13.96 13.29
CA ALA A 182 21.89 15.38 13.50
C ALA A 182 20.62 15.68 14.31
N ALA A 183 20.51 15.07 15.49
CA ALA A 183 19.71 15.61 16.58
C ALA A 183 20.55 15.53 17.86
N ALA A 184 21.13 16.66 18.24
CA ALA A 184 21.82 16.82 19.52
C ALA A 184 20.82 16.66 20.69
N PRO A 185 21.28 16.27 21.89
CA PRO A 185 20.42 15.80 22.96
C PRO A 185 19.81 16.97 23.74
N LEU A 186 18.51 16.90 24.02
CA LEU A 186 17.93 17.66 25.13
C LEU A 186 17.89 16.76 26.36
N ALA A 187 18.56 17.21 27.41
CA ALA A 187 18.73 16.52 28.67
C ALA A 187 17.46 16.55 29.56
N ALA A 188 17.27 15.44 30.26
CA ALA A 188 16.87 15.27 31.67
C ALA A 188 15.63 15.96 32.25
N ALA A 189 14.71 15.12 32.75
CA ALA A 189 14.06 15.10 34.07
C ALA A 189 12.90 14.08 33.99
N ALA A 190 12.53 13.25 34.96
CA ALA A 190 12.97 12.89 36.30
C ALA A 190 12.25 11.56 36.66
N ALA A 191 12.83 10.79 37.58
CA ALA A 191 12.29 9.54 38.13
C ALA A 191 10.99 9.72 38.93
N VAL A 192 10.16 8.66 39.04
CA VAL A 192 9.55 8.13 40.29
C VAL A 192 9.00 6.71 40.01
N SER A 193 9.11 5.87 41.05
CA SER A 193 8.98 4.42 41.17
C SER A 193 7.56 3.84 41.26
N ASP A 194 7.56 2.49 41.25
CA ASP A 194 6.83 1.53 42.10
C ASP A 194 5.54 0.84 41.63
N ASP A 195 5.70 -0.50 41.59
CA ASP A 195 4.84 -1.61 42.05
C ASP A 195 3.42 -1.83 41.50
N VAL A 196 2.98 -3.10 41.69
CA VAL A 196 1.64 -3.71 41.52
C VAL A 196 1.52 -4.56 40.23
N GLU A 197 1.01 -5.80 40.20
CA GLU A 197 0.71 -6.87 41.17
C GLU A 197 0.33 -8.07 40.27
N GLU A 198 0.73 -9.28 40.67
CA GLU A 198 0.42 -10.53 39.99
C GLU A 198 -1.07 -10.86 40.14
N ARG A 199 -1.83 -11.00 39.04
CA ARG A 199 -3.23 -11.46 39.11
C ARG A 199 -3.58 -12.49 38.04
N ASP A 200 -4.26 -13.49 38.57
CA ASP A 200 -4.68 -14.79 38.06
C ASP A 200 -5.80 -14.72 37.00
N GLY A 201 -6.02 -15.87 36.36
CA GLY A 201 -6.74 -16.09 35.10
C GLY A 201 -8.16 -15.51 34.96
N GLY A 202 -8.49 -15.18 33.71
CA GLY A 202 -9.83 -14.83 33.29
C GLY A 202 -9.85 -14.34 31.84
N GLU A 203 -10.52 -15.11 30.98
CA GLU A 203 -11.11 -14.74 29.68
C GLU A 203 -10.26 -13.92 28.70
N ALA A 204 -10.04 -14.44 27.49
CA ALA A 204 -9.34 -13.76 26.41
C ALA A 204 -10.09 -12.48 25.97
N SER A 205 -9.89 -11.41 26.74
CA SER A 205 -10.27 -10.06 26.37
C SER A 205 -9.42 -9.68 25.15
N PRO A 206 -10.03 -9.12 24.08
CA PRO A 206 -9.26 -8.68 22.93
C PRO A 206 -8.18 -7.70 23.41
N PRO A 207 -6.96 -7.76 22.84
CA PRO A 207 -5.88 -6.90 23.26
C PRO A 207 -6.34 -5.44 23.22
N PRO A 208 -6.10 -4.64 24.27
CA PRO A 208 -6.43 -3.22 24.25
C PRO A 208 -5.77 -2.61 23.03
N LEU A 209 -6.56 -1.95 22.18
CA LEU A 209 -6.03 -1.19 21.06
C LEU A 209 -4.98 -0.23 21.61
N PRO A 210 -3.78 -0.14 21.00
CA PRO A 210 -2.71 0.71 21.51
C PRO A 210 -3.21 2.15 21.62
N VAL A 211 -3.49 2.58 22.85
CA VAL A 211 -3.92 3.93 23.19
C VAL A 211 -2.69 4.81 23.03
N GLY A 212 -2.57 5.50 21.89
CA GLY A 212 -1.45 6.41 21.64
C GLY A 212 -1.18 6.77 20.19
N VAL A 213 -1.80 6.11 19.21
CA VAL A 213 -1.66 6.49 17.79
C VAL A 213 -2.99 7.05 17.31
N GLU A 214 -3.07 8.38 17.10
CA GLU A 214 -4.18 8.99 16.38
C GLU A 214 -4.23 8.39 14.96
N ALA A 215 -5.07 7.37 14.79
CA ALA A 215 -5.42 6.86 13.47
C ALA A 215 -6.15 7.96 12.71
N PRO A 216 -5.82 8.22 11.44
CA PRO A 216 -6.56 9.22 10.67
C PRO A 216 -8.03 8.78 10.56
N ALA A 217 -8.96 9.74 10.57
CA ALA A 217 -10.40 9.47 10.66
C ALA A 217 -10.89 8.46 9.61
N TRP A 218 -10.33 8.54 8.41
CA TRP A 218 -10.63 7.63 7.30
C TRP A 218 -10.29 6.17 7.62
N LEU A 219 -9.21 5.91 8.34
CA LEU A 219 -8.78 4.55 8.71
C LEU A 219 -9.77 3.94 9.70
N VAL A 220 -10.24 4.74 10.64
CA VAL A 220 -11.29 4.33 11.60
C VAL A 220 -12.59 4.02 10.86
N GLN A 221 -13.03 4.89 9.95
CA GLN A 221 -14.24 4.67 9.15
C GLN A 221 -14.15 3.40 8.31
N MET A 222 -12.99 3.14 7.69
CA MET A 222 -12.74 1.90 6.95
C MET A 222 -12.89 0.66 7.85
N LEU A 223 -12.27 0.66 9.03
CA LEU A 223 -12.35 -0.45 9.99
C LEU A 223 -13.79 -0.67 10.49
N VAL A 224 -14.55 0.40 10.74
CA VAL A 224 -15.96 0.33 11.12
C VAL A 224 -16.81 -0.26 9.99
N ALA A 225 -16.60 0.17 8.74
CA ALA A 225 -17.33 -0.35 7.60
C ALA A 225 -17.07 -1.85 7.37
N LEU A 226 -15.83 -2.30 7.58
CA LEU A 226 -15.43 -3.71 7.45
C LEU A 226 -16.04 -4.58 8.56
N THR A 227 -16.02 -4.10 9.81
CA THR A 227 -16.61 -4.83 10.95
C THR A 227 -18.13 -4.92 10.87
N ALA A 228 -18.82 -3.86 10.42
CA ALA A 228 -20.27 -3.87 10.21
C ALA A 228 -20.72 -4.89 9.13
N ARG A 229 -19.90 -5.13 8.10
CA ARG A 229 -20.19 -6.15 7.09
C ARG A 229 -20.03 -7.57 7.64
N ALA A 230 -19.01 -7.82 8.46
CA ALA A 230 -18.75 -9.14 9.03
C ALA A 230 -19.87 -9.65 9.95
N THR A 231 -20.63 -8.74 10.57
CA THR A 231 -21.73 -9.08 11.49
C THR A 231 -23.10 -9.22 10.81
N THR A 232 -23.22 -8.89 9.53
CA THR A 232 -24.47 -9.03 8.78
C THR A 232 -24.54 -10.45 8.19
N PRO A 233 -25.44 -11.34 8.67
CA PRO A 233 -25.55 -12.69 8.11
C PRO A 233 -25.95 -12.62 6.63
N PRO A 234 -25.46 -13.55 5.79
CA PRO A 234 -25.86 -13.60 4.39
C PRO A 234 -27.38 -13.78 4.32
N ILE A 235 -28.06 -12.87 3.61
CA ILE A 235 -29.48 -13.02 3.32
C ILE A 235 -29.59 -14.21 2.38
N ALA A 236 -30.08 -15.34 2.91
CA ALA A 236 -30.38 -16.52 2.11
C ALA A 236 -31.40 -16.12 1.04
N SER A 237 -30.99 -16.21 -0.22
CA SER A 237 -31.84 -15.98 -1.40
C SER A 237 -32.37 -17.31 -1.92
#